data_AF-A0A941PV92-F1
#
_entry.id   AF-A0A941PV92-F1
#
_cell.length_a   1.000
_cell.length_b   1.000
_cell.length_c   1.000
_cell.angle_alpha   90.00
_cell.angle_beta   90.00
_cell.angle_gamma   90.00
#
_symmetry.space_group_name_H-M   'P 1'
#
loop_
_entity.id
_entity.type
_entity.pdbx_description
1 polymer ?
#
loop_
_entity_poly.entity_id
_entity_poly.type
_entity_poly.pdbx_seq_one_letter_code
_entity_poly.pdbx_strand_id
1 'polypeptide(L)'
;AGILRDKTFAKMDLADFRLVLDVHLMGAVHPSKAVWPIMQAQKYGRILMTTSSTGLYGNFGQSNYGAAKLALVGLMQTLSLEGEKHGIRVNCLAPTAATRMTENLFPPDMLDAFQPDAVVPAMLVAVSEPAPTRAIFCAGAGSYEMANLTLSHGLHLGLTPDTPERLLAALPQVGDLAGMSVPGSGAGQGENEMRLAKAARR
;
A
#
# COMPACT_ATOMS: atom_id res chain seq x y z
N ALA A 1 1.98 -8.54 14.40
CA ALA A 1 3.02 -9.58 14.42
C ALA A 1 3.59 -9.78 13.02
N GLY A 2 4.77 -10.36 12.86
CA GLY A 2 5.36 -10.57 11.54
C GLY A 2 6.54 -11.56 11.56
N ILE A 3 6.76 -12.25 10.44
CA ILE A 3 7.84 -13.22 10.23
C ILE A 3 8.48 -13.06 8.84
N LEU A 4 9.67 -13.62 8.64
CA LEU A 4 10.33 -13.75 7.34
C LEU A 4 10.54 -15.23 6.95
N ARG A 5 10.49 -15.49 5.65
CA ARG A 5 10.79 -16.78 4.99
C ARG A 5 11.36 -16.49 3.61
N ASP A 6 12.54 -15.87 3.61
CA ASP A 6 13.12 -15.28 2.41
C ASP A 6 13.80 -16.36 1.57
N LYS A 7 13.34 -16.50 0.33
CA LYS A 7 13.85 -17.44 -0.68
C LYS A 7 13.60 -16.82 -2.06
N THR A 8 14.46 -17.11 -3.04
CA THR A 8 14.10 -16.77 -4.43
C THR A 8 12.81 -17.50 -4.81
N PHE A 9 11.99 -16.89 -5.67
CA PHE A 9 10.67 -17.43 -6.00
C PHE A 9 10.73 -18.90 -6.49
N ALA A 10 11.71 -19.23 -7.32
CA ALA A 10 11.92 -20.60 -7.82
C ALA A 10 12.24 -21.63 -6.71
N LYS A 11 12.78 -21.18 -5.58
CA LYS A 11 13.13 -22.02 -4.42
C LYS A 11 12.10 -21.93 -3.29
N MET A 12 11.03 -21.16 -3.48
CA MET A 12 10.05 -20.86 -2.45
C MET A 12 9.07 -22.01 -2.29
N ASP A 13 9.03 -22.60 -1.11
CA ASP A 13 8.01 -23.60 -0.77
C ASP A 13 6.65 -22.90 -0.62
N LEU A 14 5.59 -23.49 -1.17
CA LEU A 14 4.24 -22.93 -1.06
C LEU A 14 3.76 -22.84 0.41
N ALA A 15 4.25 -23.73 1.28
CA ALA A 15 3.95 -23.68 2.70
C ALA A 15 4.54 -22.43 3.37
N ASP A 16 5.79 -22.08 3.05
CA ASP A 16 6.43 -20.84 3.53
C ASP A 16 5.70 -19.61 2.99
N PHE A 17 5.30 -19.64 1.71
CA PHE A 17 4.51 -18.56 1.11
C PHE A 17 3.20 -18.35 1.86
N ARG A 18 2.42 -19.43 2.06
CA ARG A 18 1.13 -19.38 2.78
C ARG A 18 1.29 -18.92 4.23
N LEU A 19 2.30 -19.42 4.94
CA LEU A 19 2.55 -19.04 6.33
C LEU A 19 2.82 -17.53 6.48
N VAL A 20 3.57 -16.94 5.55
CA VAL A 20 3.82 -15.49 5.54
C VAL A 20 2.50 -14.72 5.31
N LEU A 21 1.66 -15.15 4.38
CA LEU A 21 0.34 -14.52 4.17
C LEU A 21 -0.56 -14.66 5.40
N ASP A 22 -0.59 -15.84 6.01
CA ASP A 22 -1.41 -16.12 7.18
C ASP A 22 -1.02 -15.21 8.36
N VAL A 23 0.28 -15.13 8.68
CA VAL A 23 0.75 -14.29 9.79
C VAL A 23 0.55 -12.80 9.52
N HIS A 24 0.84 -12.31 8.30
CA HIS A 24 0.82 -10.88 8.03
C HIS A 24 -0.56 -10.38 7.60
N LEU A 25 -1.17 -10.98 6.59
CA LEU A 25 -2.47 -10.55 6.07
C LEU A 25 -3.59 -11.03 6.98
N MET A 26 -3.71 -12.33 7.25
CA MET A 26 -4.80 -12.84 8.09
C MET A 26 -4.64 -12.38 9.54
N GLY A 27 -3.40 -12.24 10.01
CA GLY A 27 -3.09 -11.62 11.30
C GLY A 27 -3.51 -10.15 11.42
N ALA A 28 -3.73 -9.42 10.32
CA ALA A 28 -4.36 -8.10 10.34
C ALA A 28 -5.89 -8.19 10.20
N VAL A 29 -6.38 -9.08 9.32
CA VAL A 29 -7.82 -9.29 9.09
C VAL A 29 -8.55 -9.67 10.37
N HIS A 30 -8.04 -10.63 11.13
CA HIS A 30 -8.70 -11.14 12.33
C HIS A 30 -8.93 -10.09 13.42
N PRO A 31 -7.90 -9.36 13.91
CA PRO A 31 -8.12 -8.33 14.92
C PRO A 31 -8.97 -7.17 14.38
N SER A 32 -8.76 -6.73 13.14
CA SER A 32 -9.58 -5.67 12.55
C SER A 32 -11.05 -6.07 12.46
N LYS A 33 -11.35 -7.30 12.05
CA LYS A 33 -12.72 -7.82 11.99
C LYS A 33 -13.34 -7.93 13.37
N ALA A 34 -12.57 -8.35 14.38
CA ALA A 34 -13.05 -8.50 15.76
C ALA A 34 -13.45 -7.15 16.38
N VAL A 35 -12.67 -6.08 16.14
CA VAL A 35 -12.96 -4.74 16.70
C VAL A 35 -13.95 -3.92 15.85
N TRP A 36 -14.21 -4.34 14.61
CA TRP A 36 -15.01 -3.57 13.66
C TRP A 36 -16.41 -3.19 14.17
N PRO A 37 -17.23 -4.11 14.72
CA PRO A 37 -18.57 -3.76 15.21
C PRO A 37 -18.53 -2.79 16.38
N ILE A 38 -17.50 -2.88 17.24
CA ILE A 38 -17.29 -2.00 18.39
C ILE A 38 -17.01 -0.57 17.90
N MET A 39 -16.07 -0.42 16.95
CA MET A 39 -15.75 0.88 16.35
C MET A 39 -16.96 1.48 15.62
N GLN A 40 -17.74 0.65 14.91
CA GLN A 40 -18.97 1.09 14.24
C GLN A 40 -20.02 1.63 15.21
N ALA A 41 -20.19 0.98 16.37
CA ALA A 41 -21.12 1.39 17.42
C ALA A 41 -20.65 2.68 18.12
N GLN A 42 -19.34 2.82 18.35
CA GLN A 42 -18.73 4.00 18.97
C GLN A 42 -18.63 5.22 18.04
N LYS A 43 -18.86 5.03 16.74
CA LYS A 43 -18.64 6.06 15.71
C LYS A 43 -17.22 6.65 15.72
N TYR A 44 -16.26 5.81 16.12
CA TYR A 44 -14.85 6.16 16.20
C TYR A 44 -13.99 4.91 16.07
N GLY A 45 -12.95 4.97 15.24
CA GLY A 45 -11.97 3.89 15.12
C GLY A 45 -10.70 4.35 14.42
N ARG A 46 -9.55 3.83 14.86
CA ARG A 46 -8.24 4.08 14.25
C ARG A 46 -7.52 2.75 14.11
N ILE A 47 -7.21 2.36 12.88
CA ILE A 47 -6.48 1.13 12.59
C ILE A 47 -5.23 1.48 11.81
N LEU A 48 -4.08 1.01 12.29
CA LEU A 48 -2.80 1.10 11.60
C LEU A 48 -2.34 -0.28 11.18
N MET A 49 -2.09 -0.45 9.89
CA MET A 49 -1.53 -1.66 9.30
C MET A 49 -0.05 -1.45 8.99
N THR A 50 0.78 -2.48 9.19
CA THR A 50 2.21 -2.39 8.90
C THR A 50 2.53 -3.01 7.54
N THR A 51 2.66 -2.16 6.51
CA THR A 51 3.24 -2.54 5.21
C THR A 51 4.78 -2.48 5.27
N SER A 52 5.47 -2.37 4.14
CA SER A 52 6.92 -2.19 4.06
C SER A 52 7.33 -1.62 2.70
N SER A 53 8.57 -1.13 2.60
CA SER A 53 9.18 -0.81 1.31
C SER A 53 9.21 -2.03 0.37
N THR A 54 9.46 -3.25 0.88
CA THR A 54 9.33 -4.49 0.10
C THR A 54 7.93 -4.69 -0.48
N GLY A 55 6.88 -4.36 0.28
CA GLY A 55 5.51 -4.41 -0.22
C GLY A 55 5.25 -3.38 -1.31
N LEU A 56 5.72 -2.15 -1.11
CA LEU A 56 5.46 -1.03 -2.01
C LEU A 56 6.28 -1.07 -3.30
N TYR A 57 7.54 -1.50 -3.21
CA TYR A 57 8.54 -1.33 -4.27
C TYR A 57 9.25 -2.65 -4.66
N GLY A 58 8.97 -3.74 -3.94
CA GLY A 58 9.61 -5.03 -4.15
C GLY A 58 10.95 -5.17 -3.43
N ASN A 59 11.37 -6.42 -3.23
CA ASN A 59 12.72 -6.77 -2.78
C ASN A 59 13.06 -8.19 -3.25
N PHE A 60 14.29 -8.40 -3.70
CA PHE A 60 14.71 -9.69 -4.24
C PHE A 60 14.65 -10.78 -3.17
N GLY A 61 14.09 -11.95 -3.51
CA GLY A 61 13.96 -13.07 -2.58
C GLY A 61 12.84 -12.94 -1.54
N GLN A 62 11.97 -11.94 -1.67
CA GLN A 62 10.89 -11.67 -0.72
C GLN A 62 9.50 -11.63 -1.38
N SER A 63 9.25 -12.48 -2.39
CA SER A 63 7.97 -12.46 -3.13
C SER A 63 6.75 -12.75 -2.25
N ASN A 64 6.88 -13.62 -1.25
CA ASN A 64 5.84 -13.90 -0.24
C ASN A 64 5.59 -12.70 0.67
N TYR A 65 6.67 -12.13 1.23
CA TYR A 65 6.61 -10.99 2.15
C TYR A 65 6.10 -9.72 1.44
N GLY A 66 6.62 -9.41 0.25
CA GLY A 66 6.14 -8.31 -0.58
C GLY A 66 4.66 -8.43 -0.92
N ALA A 67 4.22 -9.62 -1.35
CA ALA A 67 2.80 -9.88 -1.59
C ALA A 67 1.94 -9.66 -0.34
N ALA A 68 2.35 -10.20 0.81
CA ALA A 68 1.61 -10.06 2.06
C ALA A 68 1.54 -8.59 2.53
N LYS A 69 2.64 -7.84 2.40
CA LYS A 69 2.71 -6.43 2.81
C LYS A 69 1.91 -5.50 1.90
N LEU A 70 1.95 -5.70 0.58
CA LEU A 70 1.11 -4.92 -0.33
C LEU A 70 -0.39 -5.26 -0.19
N ALA A 71 -0.73 -6.51 0.15
CA ALA A 71 -2.11 -6.89 0.44
C ALA A 71 -2.71 -6.10 1.61
N LEU A 72 -1.91 -5.70 2.59
CA LEU A 72 -2.37 -4.82 3.69
C LEU A 72 -2.74 -3.42 3.20
N VAL A 73 -2.06 -2.90 2.19
CA VAL A 73 -2.45 -1.65 1.51
C VAL A 73 -3.81 -1.85 0.84
N GLY A 74 -4.00 -2.94 0.09
CA GLY A 74 -5.29 -3.25 -0.54
C GLY A 74 -6.45 -3.40 0.47
N LEU A 75 -6.19 -4.05 1.61
CA LEU A 75 -7.16 -4.16 2.70
C LEU A 75 -7.50 -2.78 3.29
N MET A 76 -6.48 -1.96 3.57
CA MET A 76 -6.65 -0.59 4.07
C MET A 76 -7.47 0.29 3.11
N GLN A 77 -7.23 0.18 1.79
CA GLN A 77 -7.97 0.94 0.78
C GLN A 77 -9.49 0.68 0.92
N THR A 78 -9.86 -0.59 1.06
CA THR A 78 -11.27 -1.00 1.15
C THR A 78 -11.88 -0.65 2.51
N LEU A 79 -11.21 -0.99 3.61
CA LEU A 79 -11.73 -0.71 4.95
C LEU A 79 -11.89 0.79 5.21
N SER A 80 -11.04 1.65 4.64
CA SER A 80 -11.21 3.10 4.77
C SER A 80 -12.53 3.59 4.18
N LEU A 81 -12.97 3.01 3.05
CA LEU A 81 -14.24 3.35 2.42
C LEU A 81 -15.43 2.81 3.23
N GLU A 82 -15.34 1.55 3.70
CA GLU A 82 -16.40 0.95 4.53
C GLU A 82 -16.57 1.66 5.89
N GLY A 83 -15.47 2.18 6.43
CA GLY A 83 -15.39 2.81 7.75
C GLY A 83 -15.78 4.29 7.79
N GLU A 84 -15.80 4.98 6.64
CA GLU A 84 -15.93 6.44 6.55
C GLU A 84 -17.16 6.98 7.30
N LYS A 85 -18.34 6.42 7.02
CA LYS A 85 -19.62 6.81 7.66
C LYS A 85 -19.69 6.53 9.16
N HIS A 86 -18.72 5.80 9.70
CA HIS A 86 -18.62 5.43 11.11
C HIS A 86 -17.44 6.13 11.82
N GLY A 87 -16.76 7.08 11.19
CA GLY A 87 -15.61 7.74 11.81
C GLY A 87 -14.41 6.81 12.03
N ILE A 88 -14.36 5.68 11.31
CA ILE A 88 -13.26 4.72 11.35
C ILE A 88 -12.26 5.11 10.26
N ARG A 89 -11.02 5.36 10.66
CA ARG A 89 -9.91 5.64 9.74
C ARG A 89 -8.91 4.49 9.77
N VAL A 90 -8.45 4.10 8.59
CA VAL A 90 -7.48 3.02 8.42
C VAL A 90 -6.30 3.56 7.62
N ASN A 91 -5.09 3.39 8.12
CA ASN A 91 -3.85 3.82 7.47
C ASN A 91 -2.85 2.67 7.42
N CYS A 92 -1.87 2.80 6.52
CA CYS A 92 -0.70 1.94 6.47
C CYS A 92 0.56 2.70 6.88
N LEU A 93 1.53 1.97 7.43
CA LEU A 93 2.88 2.45 7.68
C LEU A 93 3.90 1.49 7.06
N ALA A 94 4.83 2.03 6.29
CA ALA A 94 6.05 1.39 5.81
C ALA A 94 7.22 1.85 6.69
N PRO A 95 7.59 1.09 7.73
CA PRO A 95 8.67 1.47 8.61
C PRO A 95 10.04 1.08 8.04
N THR A 96 11.04 1.93 8.28
CA THR A 96 12.46 1.59 8.15
C THR A 96 13.07 1.67 9.54
N ALA A 97 13.27 0.52 10.16
CA ALA A 97 13.87 0.39 11.48
C ALA A 97 14.84 -0.79 11.51
N ALA A 98 15.98 -0.60 12.18
CA ALA A 98 16.87 -1.63 12.63
C ALA A 98 16.17 -2.41 13.76
N THR A 99 15.96 -3.69 13.52
CA THR A 99 15.38 -4.64 14.46
C THR A 99 16.14 -5.95 14.28
N ARG A 100 15.93 -6.92 15.16
CA ARG A 100 16.42 -8.29 14.97
C ARG A 100 16.12 -8.89 13.59
N MET A 101 15.08 -8.42 12.90
CA MET A 101 14.71 -8.85 11.55
C MET A 101 15.58 -8.21 10.44
N THR A 102 16.24 -7.08 10.71
CA THR A 102 16.92 -6.22 9.74
C THR A 102 18.36 -5.83 10.14
N GLU A 103 18.84 -6.25 11.31
CA GLU A 103 20.18 -5.94 11.86
C GLU A 103 21.34 -6.25 10.90
N ASN A 104 21.21 -7.32 10.10
CA ASN A 104 22.25 -7.71 9.14
C ASN A 104 22.11 -7.06 7.75
N LEU A 105 21.13 -6.17 7.57
CA LEU A 105 20.84 -5.53 6.27
C LEU A 105 21.43 -4.13 6.13
N PHE A 106 21.82 -3.48 7.24
CA PHE A 106 22.27 -2.10 7.24
C PHE A 106 23.76 -1.97 7.64
N PRO A 107 24.52 -1.09 6.96
CA PRO A 107 25.79 -0.59 7.45
C PRO A 107 25.69 0.05 8.85
N PRO A 108 26.77 0.08 9.65
CA PRO A 108 26.74 0.55 11.03
C PRO A 108 26.19 1.97 11.23
N ASP A 109 26.54 2.90 10.33
CA ASP A 109 26.08 4.29 10.36
C ASP A 109 24.57 4.43 10.13
N MET A 110 23.95 3.49 9.42
CA MET A 110 22.49 3.44 9.23
C MET A 110 21.76 2.79 10.42
N LEU A 111 22.39 1.88 11.15
CA LEU A 111 21.77 1.24 12.31
C LEU A 111 21.44 2.26 13.40
N ASP A 112 22.33 3.22 13.64
CA ASP A 112 22.12 4.30 14.62
C ASP A 112 21.00 5.26 14.21
N ALA A 113 20.79 5.47 12.91
CA ALA A 113 19.70 6.31 12.41
C ALA A 113 18.34 5.58 12.42
N PHE A 114 18.32 4.28 12.11
CA PHE A 114 17.08 3.50 12.01
C PHE A 114 16.61 2.94 13.36
N GLN A 115 16.73 3.69 14.44
CA GLN A 115 16.16 3.25 15.73
C GLN A 115 14.63 3.12 15.64
N PRO A 116 14.00 2.15 16.34
CA PRO A 116 12.54 2.00 16.34
C PRO A 116 11.80 3.29 16.71
N ASP A 117 12.37 4.11 17.59
CA ASP A 117 11.83 5.39 18.03
C ASP A 117 11.63 6.39 16.87
N ALA A 118 12.44 6.29 15.81
CA ALA A 118 12.34 7.15 14.64
C ALA A 118 11.03 6.94 13.84
N VAL A 119 10.30 5.85 14.11
CA VAL A 119 9.05 5.49 13.44
C VAL A 119 7.83 5.85 14.30
N VAL A 120 8.00 5.98 15.62
CA VAL A 120 6.92 6.20 16.59
C VAL A 120 6.08 7.45 16.28
N PRO A 121 6.65 8.61 15.89
CA PRO A 121 5.85 9.79 15.57
C PRO A 121 4.84 9.54 14.44
N ALA A 122 5.25 8.85 13.37
CA ALA A 122 4.34 8.50 12.27
C ALA A 122 3.24 7.53 12.74
N MET A 123 3.58 6.56 13.59
CA MET A 123 2.60 5.63 14.17
C MET A 123 1.54 6.38 14.98
N LEU A 124 1.95 7.28 15.87
CA LEU A 124 1.06 8.06 16.72
C LEU A 124 0.16 8.98 15.88
N VAL A 125 0.74 9.69 14.89
CA VAL A 125 -0.03 10.56 13.99
C VAL A 125 -1.04 9.75 13.18
N ALA A 126 -0.66 8.59 12.65
CA ALA A 126 -1.54 7.76 11.81
C ALA A 126 -2.77 7.20 12.55
N VAL A 127 -2.76 7.18 13.89
CA VAL A 127 -3.90 6.76 14.75
C VAL A 127 -4.44 7.87 15.64
N SER A 128 -4.02 9.12 15.42
CA SER A 128 -4.53 10.26 16.15
C SER A 128 -5.95 10.65 15.70
N GLU A 129 -6.65 11.46 16.51
CA GLU A 129 -7.98 11.97 16.13
C GLU A 129 -7.96 12.75 14.79
N PRO A 130 -7.00 13.66 14.50
CA PRO A 130 -6.93 14.36 13.22
C PRO A 130 -6.26 13.56 12.08
N ALA A 131 -5.88 12.30 12.31
CA ALA A 131 -5.19 11.48 11.31
C ALA A 131 -5.93 11.47 9.96
N PRO A 132 -5.24 11.43 8.81
CA PRO A 132 -5.91 11.14 7.55
C PRO A 132 -6.55 9.74 7.60
N THR A 133 -7.33 9.41 6.58
CA THR A 133 -7.65 8.01 6.30
C THR A 133 -7.03 7.64 4.97
N ARG A 134 -6.78 6.35 4.79
CA ARG A 134 -6.33 5.79 3.53
C ARG A 134 -4.92 6.23 3.10
N ALA A 135 -4.12 6.71 4.05
CA ALA A 135 -2.75 7.14 3.83
C ALA A 135 -1.75 5.98 4.02
N ILE A 136 -0.64 6.05 3.28
CA ILE A 136 0.50 5.13 3.42
C ILE A 136 1.70 5.96 3.88
N PHE A 137 1.92 6.00 5.20
CA PHE A 137 3.07 6.67 5.79
C PHE A 137 4.32 5.86 5.51
N CYS A 138 5.42 6.53 5.23
CA CYS A 138 6.78 5.99 5.28
C CYS A 138 7.52 6.71 6.41
N ALA A 139 8.30 5.99 7.21
CA ALA A 139 9.05 6.61 8.29
C ALA A 139 10.31 5.83 8.64
N GLY A 140 11.38 6.55 8.94
CA GLY A 140 12.65 6.02 9.43
C GLY A 140 13.71 7.12 9.50
N ALA A 141 14.71 6.98 10.37
CA ALA A 141 15.78 7.99 10.52
C ALA A 141 15.32 9.43 10.79
N GLY A 142 14.12 9.62 11.35
CA GLY A 142 13.51 10.93 11.57
C GLY A 142 12.93 11.58 10.31
N SER A 143 12.90 10.87 9.19
CA SER A 143 12.24 11.27 7.95
C SER A 143 10.85 10.65 7.83
N TYR A 144 9.96 11.36 7.15
CA TYR A 144 8.55 10.98 6.98
C TYR A 144 8.09 11.31 5.57
N GLU A 145 7.52 10.32 4.88
CA GLU A 145 6.97 10.48 3.53
C GLU A 145 5.57 9.88 3.42
N MET A 146 4.91 10.13 2.30
CA MET A 146 3.63 9.51 1.94
C MET A 146 3.77 8.80 0.59
N ALA A 147 3.57 7.49 0.61
CA ALA A 147 3.42 6.71 -0.63
C ALA A 147 1.96 6.78 -1.11
N ASN A 148 1.77 6.70 -2.42
CA ASN A 148 0.45 6.78 -3.05
C ASN A 148 0.31 5.76 -4.17
N LEU A 149 -0.90 5.19 -4.32
CA LEU A 149 -1.28 4.42 -5.51
C LEU A 149 -1.91 5.38 -6.53
N THR A 150 -1.14 5.71 -7.56
CA THR A 150 -1.49 6.73 -8.56
C THR A 150 -2.01 6.12 -9.85
N LEU A 151 -2.71 6.94 -10.63
CA LEU A 151 -3.19 6.68 -11.98
C LEU A 151 -2.71 7.80 -12.91
N SER A 152 -2.11 7.44 -14.05
CA SER A 152 -1.73 8.39 -15.09
C SER A 152 -2.95 9.02 -15.76
N HIS A 153 -2.73 10.10 -16.51
CA HIS A 153 -3.83 10.77 -17.21
C HIS A 153 -4.56 9.86 -18.22
N GLY A 154 -3.88 8.84 -18.73
CA GLY A 154 -4.40 7.90 -19.71
C GLY A 154 -4.56 8.50 -21.12
N LEU A 155 -4.88 7.63 -22.07
CA LEU A 155 -5.08 7.99 -23.48
C LEU A 155 -6.23 7.15 -24.06
N HIS A 156 -7.13 7.78 -24.81
CA HIS A 156 -8.18 7.06 -25.53
C HIS A 156 -7.73 6.76 -26.97
N LEU A 157 -7.64 5.48 -27.33
CA LEU A 157 -7.22 5.04 -28.67
C LEU A 157 -8.36 4.44 -29.51
N GLY A 158 -9.51 4.15 -28.91
CA GLY A 158 -10.62 3.45 -29.56
C GLY A 158 -10.46 1.93 -29.53
N LEU A 159 -11.26 1.23 -30.33
CA LEU A 159 -11.33 -0.23 -30.42
C LEU A 159 -11.17 -0.72 -31.88
N THR A 160 -10.21 -0.15 -32.61
CA THR A 160 -9.90 -0.55 -33.99
C THR A 160 -8.90 -1.72 -34.00
N PRO A 161 -8.82 -2.51 -35.10
CA PRO A 161 -7.88 -3.63 -35.19
C PRO A 161 -6.40 -3.28 -34.94
N ASP A 162 -5.99 -2.05 -35.25
CA ASP A 162 -4.63 -1.51 -35.07
C ASP A 162 -4.39 -0.84 -33.70
N THR A 163 -5.35 -0.95 -32.77
CA THR A 163 -5.22 -0.36 -31.42
C THR A 163 -4.02 -0.88 -30.65
N PRO A 164 -3.67 -2.18 -30.67
CA PRO A 164 -2.47 -2.68 -29.97
C PRO A 164 -1.17 -2.00 -30.43
N GLU A 165 -0.99 -1.81 -31.73
CA GLU A 165 0.19 -1.16 -32.32
C GLU A 165 0.24 0.32 -31.94
N ARG A 166 -0.91 1.00 -31.98
CA ARG A 166 -1.03 2.40 -31.54
C ARG A 166 -0.77 2.56 -30.05
N LEU A 167 -1.20 1.60 -29.22
CA LEU A 167 -0.92 1.58 -27.78
C LEU A 167 0.58 1.39 -27.53
N LEU A 168 1.23 0.47 -28.24
CA LEU A 168 2.67 0.25 -28.15
C LEU A 168 3.44 1.54 -28.48
N ALA A 169 3.07 2.22 -29.57
CA ALA A 169 3.66 3.50 -29.95
C ALA A 169 3.42 4.62 -28.92
N ALA A 170 2.28 4.57 -28.21
CA ALA A 170 1.88 5.56 -27.23
C ALA A 170 2.28 5.22 -25.78
N LEU A 171 3.04 4.15 -25.53
CA LEU A 171 3.47 3.78 -24.17
C LEU A 171 4.12 4.93 -23.38
N PRO A 172 4.99 5.79 -23.97
CA PRO A 172 5.54 6.93 -23.24
C PRO A 172 4.46 7.91 -22.74
N GLN A 173 3.38 8.10 -23.50
CA GLN A 173 2.27 8.98 -23.12
C GLN A 173 1.37 8.32 -22.07
N VAL A 174 1.11 7.02 -22.19
CA VAL A 174 0.30 6.27 -21.21
C VAL A 174 1.01 6.16 -19.87
N GLY A 175 2.33 6.00 -19.89
CA GLY A 175 3.19 5.90 -18.71
C GLY A 175 3.65 7.25 -18.15
N ASP A 176 3.18 8.37 -18.68
CA ASP A 176 3.58 9.70 -18.20
C ASP A 176 3.14 9.89 -16.74
N LEU A 177 4.12 10.28 -15.92
CA LEU A 177 3.94 10.53 -14.50
C LEU A 177 3.44 11.95 -14.22
N ALA A 178 3.55 12.86 -15.19
CA ALA A 178 3.07 14.22 -15.06
C ALA A 178 1.54 14.26 -14.88
N GLY A 179 1.09 14.95 -13.84
CA GLY A 179 -0.34 15.14 -13.55
C GLY A 179 -1.10 13.87 -13.15
N MET A 180 -0.39 12.81 -12.73
CA MET A 180 -0.99 11.65 -12.07
C MET A 180 -1.93 12.07 -10.94
N SER A 181 -2.97 11.26 -10.74
CA SER A 181 -3.94 11.43 -9.66
C SER A 181 -3.97 10.21 -8.74
N VAL A 182 -4.48 10.38 -7.52
CA VAL A 182 -4.78 9.26 -6.61
C VAL A 182 -6.30 9.05 -6.65
N PRO A 183 -6.81 8.00 -7.30
CA PRO A 183 -8.24 7.76 -7.39
C PRO A 183 -8.86 7.59 -6.01
N GLY A 184 -10.02 8.21 -5.76
CA GLY A 184 -10.75 8.09 -4.50
C GLY A 184 -11.33 6.69 -4.23
N SER A 185 -11.52 5.88 -5.26
CA SER A 185 -11.97 4.49 -5.17
C SER A 185 -11.66 3.77 -6.49
N GLY A 186 -11.98 2.48 -6.58
CA GLY A 186 -11.87 1.75 -7.85
C GLY A 186 -12.71 2.34 -8.99
N ALA A 187 -13.81 3.05 -8.67
CA ALA A 187 -14.65 3.70 -9.69
C ALA A 187 -13.91 4.84 -10.41
N GLY A 188 -12.95 5.51 -9.75
CA GLY A 188 -12.23 6.64 -10.32
C GLY A 188 -11.46 6.29 -11.60
N GLN A 189 -11.01 5.03 -11.74
CA GLN A 189 -10.41 4.56 -12.98
C GLN A 189 -11.42 4.58 -14.14
N GLY A 190 -12.59 3.95 -13.95
CA GLY A 190 -13.63 3.89 -14.98
C GLY A 190 -14.19 5.28 -15.33
N GLU A 191 -14.30 6.18 -14.35
CA GLU A 191 -14.68 7.58 -14.59
C GLU A 191 -13.66 8.30 -15.47
N ASN A 192 -12.36 8.10 -15.23
CA ASN A 192 -11.29 8.67 -16.06
C ASN A 192 -11.35 8.14 -17.50
N GLU A 193 -11.51 6.82 -17.67
CA GLU A 193 -11.65 6.19 -18.98
C GLU A 193 -12.86 6.73 -19.75
N MET A 194 -14.02 6.84 -19.09
CA MET A 194 -15.23 7.39 -19.69
C MET A 194 -15.10 8.88 -20.04
N ARG A 195 -14.37 9.66 -19.23
CA ARG A 195 -14.06 11.07 -19.52
C ARG A 195 -13.25 11.18 -20.81
N LEU A 196 -12.19 10.38 -20.96
CA LEU A 196 -11.35 10.37 -22.16
C LEU A 196 -12.16 9.93 -23.40
N ALA A 197 -12.95 8.86 -23.27
CA ALA A 197 -13.78 8.35 -24.37
C ALA A 197 -14.83 9.38 -24.83
N LYS A 198 -15.43 10.14 -23.90
CA LYS A 198 -16.37 11.22 -24.24
C LYS A 198 -15.68 12.40 -24.90
N ALA A 199 -14.47 12.76 -24.44
CA ALA A 199 -13.70 13.87 -25.02
C ALA A 199 -13.29 13.58 -26.48
N ALA A 200 -12.96 12.34 -26.82
CA ALA A 200 -12.60 11.94 -28.18
C ALA A 200 -13.77 11.92 -29.18
N ARG A 201 -15.01 12.05 -28.73
CA ARG A 201 -16.22 12.12 -29.57
C ARG A 201 -16.67 13.56 -29.88
N ARG A 202 -16.04 14.55 -29.27
CA ARG A 202 -16.28 15.98 -29.50
C ARG A 202 -15.34 16.49 -30.57
#